data_AF-A0A8S3HJY4-F1
#
_entry.id   AF-A0A8S3HJY4-F1
#
_cell.length_a   1.000
_cell.length_b   1.000
_cell.length_c   1.000
_cell.angle_alpha   90.00
_cell.angle_beta   90.00
_cell.angle_gamma   90.00
#
_symmetry.space_group_name_H-M   'P 1'
#
loop_
_entity.id
_entity.type
_entity.pdbx_description
1 polymer ?
#
loop_
_entity_poly.entity_id
_entity_poly.type
_entity_poly.pdbx_seq_one_letter_code
_entity_poly.pdbx_strand_id
1 'polypeptide(L)'
;EDLESAQVIEERWKRDGLQVTKPKYNVLLSYPDDDRPNRVTLRSADAGIIIETEGVEHVYDPDQIKTVKPFLAYTPNGTVSSTKLFYANYGQLEDLTHLASVVGNASLQGSIIIMRYGRIFRGDKVMHAQYFGAAGAILYNDPSDYAPFGTTPDQVYDQKWYLPPSGAQRGSAYTGNGDPLTPIYPSTDYMPKLHEDSVNSLPRIPSQPIGYGEAQVILKYLGGNEVPANWRGTLSNVTYRYGGELLNTSSIEVKSFNRLERKDTYNVIGIMKGE
;
A
#
# COMPACT_ATOMS: atom_id res chain seq x y z
N GLU A 1 -6.54 21.20 8.98
CA GLU A 1 -5.80 20.28 9.87
C GLU A 1 -4.28 20.43 9.79
N ASP A 2 -3.57 19.90 8.79
CA ASP A 2 -2.08 19.93 8.80
C ASP A 2 -1.48 21.35 8.90
N LEU A 3 -1.98 22.30 8.10
CA LEU A 3 -1.59 23.72 8.18
C LEU A 3 -1.92 24.35 9.55
N GLU A 4 -3.05 23.97 10.15
CA GLU A 4 -3.47 24.49 11.47
C GLU A 4 -2.53 23.95 12.56
N SER A 5 -2.17 22.67 12.51
CA SER A 5 -1.15 22.09 13.39
C SER A 5 0.18 22.82 13.27
N ALA A 6 0.62 23.12 12.05
CA ALA A 6 1.83 23.92 11.82
C ALA A 6 1.72 25.34 12.42
N GLN A 7 0.55 25.97 12.34
CA GLN A 7 0.29 27.27 12.98
C GLN A 7 0.34 27.18 14.51
N VAL A 8 -0.27 26.16 15.11
CA VAL A 8 -0.24 25.94 16.56
C VAL A 8 1.19 25.77 17.07
N ILE A 9 2.02 24.99 16.37
CA ILE A 9 3.43 24.81 16.72
C ILE A 9 4.20 26.14 16.57
N GLU A 10 3.98 26.85 15.47
CA GLU A 10 4.60 28.16 15.22
C GLU A 10 4.29 29.16 16.35
N GLU A 11 3.02 29.29 16.72
CA GLU A 11 2.58 30.18 17.81
C GLU A 11 3.16 29.79 19.15
N ARG A 12 3.19 28.48 19.43
CA ARG A 12 3.75 27.96 20.68
C ARG A 12 5.23 28.28 20.81
N TRP A 13 6.03 28.00 19.78
CA TRP A 13 7.47 28.24 19.81
C TRP A 13 7.83 29.73 19.88
N LYS A 14 7.05 30.60 19.23
CA LYS A 14 7.19 32.05 19.39
C LYS A 14 6.94 32.49 20.84
N ARG A 15 5.90 31.93 21.48
CA ARG A 15 5.59 32.21 22.89
C ARG A 15 6.70 31.74 23.84
N ASP A 16 7.31 30.61 23.52
CA ASP A 16 8.42 30.04 24.29
C ASP A 16 9.77 30.76 24.03
N GLY A 17 9.78 31.83 23.22
CA GLY A 17 10.93 32.71 23.02
C GLY A 17 11.87 32.34 21.86
N LEU A 18 11.49 31.35 21.04
CA LEU A 18 12.27 30.96 19.86
C LEU A 18 12.04 31.93 18.69
N GLN A 19 13.06 32.10 17.85
CA GLN A 19 12.86 32.68 16.53
C GLN A 19 12.30 31.58 15.61
N VAL A 20 11.17 31.83 14.94
CA VAL A 20 10.49 30.78 14.16
C VAL A 20 10.36 31.20 12.70
N THR A 21 10.68 30.27 11.80
CA THR A 21 10.37 30.40 10.37
C THR A 21 9.48 29.25 9.92
N LYS A 22 8.65 29.49 8.90
CA LYS A 22 7.73 28.50 8.34
C LYS A 22 7.89 28.40 6.82
N PRO A 23 8.97 27.79 6.31
CA PRO A 23 9.16 27.64 4.87
C PRO A 23 8.07 26.77 4.25
N LYS A 24 7.66 27.16 3.05
CA LYS A 24 6.62 26.50 2.24
C LYS A 24 7.27 25.83 1.04
N TYR A 25 6.83 24.61 0.72
CA TYR A 25 7.24 23.88 -0.48
C TYR A 25 6.00 23.38 -1.24
N ASN A 26 6.02 23.48 -2.57
CA ASN A 26 4.95 22.97 -3.43
C ASN A 26 5.36 21.61 -4.00
N VAL A 27 4.95 20.53 -3.32
CA VAL A 27 5.42 19.16 -3.58
C VAL A 27 4.34 18.31 -4.23
N LEU A 28 4.74 17.29 -4.99
CA LEU A 28 3.82 16.29 -5.52
C LEU A 28 3.40 15.30 -4.44
N LEU A 29 2.10 15.29 -4.10
CA LEU A 29 1.49 14.33 -3.18
C LEU A 29 0.54 13.39 -3.96
N SER A 30 0.05 12.37 -3.25
CA SER A 30 -0.88 11.38 -3.79
C SER A 30 -2.03 11.17 -2.82
N TYR A 31 -3.25 11.10 -3.36
CA TYR A 31 -4.48 10.88 -2.61
C TYR A 31 -5.37 9.86 -3.33
N PRO A 32 -6.18 9.06 -2.62
CA PRO A 32 -7.23 8.29 -3.25
C PRO A 32 -8.34 9.22 -3.75
N ASP A 33 -9.10 8.76 -4.73
CA ASP A 33 -10.32 9.42 -5.19
C ASP A 33 -11.47 9.12 -4.20
N ASP A 34 -12.12 10.18 -3.71
CA ASP A 34 -13.18 10.06 -2.72
C ASP A 34 -14.45 9.44 -3.32
N ASP A 35 -14.74 9.75 -4.59
CA ASP A 35 -15.94 9.31 -5.33
C ASP A 35 -15.75 7.94 -5.96
N ARG A 36 -14.50 7.57 -6.26
CA ARG A 36 -14.13 6.27 -6.85
C ARG A 36 -13.22 5.49 -5.89
N PRO A 37 -13.76 4.65 -4.99
CA PRO A 37 -12.95 3.92 -4.02
C PRO A 37 -12.05 2.89 -4.69
N ASN A 38 -10.83 2.77 -4.18
CA ASN A 38 -9.94 1.67 -4.54
C ASN A 38 -10.51 0.34 -4.02
N ARG A 39 -10.45 -0.70 -4.84
CA ARG A 39 -11.03 -2.02 -4.51
C ARG A 39 -10.22 -3.15 -5.12
N VAL A 40 -10.24 -4.30 -4.45
CA VAL A 40 -9.86 -5.59 -5.02
C VAL A 40 -11.12 -6.44 -5.12
N THR A 41 -11.38 -7.00 -6.29
CA THR A 41 -12.55 -7.84 -6.53
C THR A 41 -12.14 -9.22 -7.03
N LEU A 42 -12.57 -10.27 -6.35
CA LEU A 42 -12.42 -11.66 -6.82
C LEU A 42 -13.77 -12.17 -7.33
N ARG A 43 -13.79 -12.68 -8.56
CA ARG A 43 -15.00 -13.16 -9.24
C ARG A 43 -14.91 -14.66 -9.54
N SER A 44 -16.00 -15.36 -9.24
CA SER A 44 -16.23 -16.74 -9.68
C SER A 44 -16.69 -16.79 -11.13
N ALA A 45 -16.42 -17.91 -11.81
CA ALA A 45 -16.96 -18.20 -13.14
C ALA A 45 -18.48 -18.35 -13.13
N ASP A 46 -19.00 -18.96 -12.07
CA ASP A 46 -20.38 -19.44 -12.05
C ASP A 46 -21.24 -18.69 -11.01
N ALA A 47 -20.62 -18.04 -10.03
CA ALA A 47 -21.29 -17.49 -8.84
C ALA A 47 -21.18 -15.97 -8.66
N GLY A 48 -20.64 -15.24 -9.64
CA GLY A 48 -20.51 -13.77 -9.55
C GLY A 48 -19.37 -13.30 -8.63
N ILE A 49 -19.61 -12.29 -7.79
CA ILE A 49 -18.58 -11.72 -6.90
C ILE A 49 -18.42 -12.61 -5.67
N ILE A 50 -17.20 -13.10 -5.42
CA ILE A 50 -16.85 -13.82 -4.19
C ILE A 50 -16.52 -12.84 -3.07
N ILE A 51 -15.66 -11.87 -3.38
CA ILE A 51 -15.30 -10.80 -2.47
C ILE A 51 -15.04 -9.53 -3.28
N GLU A 52 -15.55 -8.42 -2.76
CA GLU A 52 -15.15 -7.08 -3.16
C GLU A 52 -14.74 -6.37 -1.87
N THR A 53 -13.48 -5.95 -1.80
CA THR A 53 -12.95 -5.30 -0.59
C THR A 53 -13.71 -4.03 -0.29
N GLU A 54 -13.94 -3.74 0.99
CA GLU A 54 -14.72 -2.57 1.39
C GLU A 54 -13.99 -1.26 1.04
N GLY A 55 -12.65 -1.30 1.00
CA GLY A 55 -11.80 -0.14 0.74
C GLY A 55 -11.83 0.87 1.89
N VAL A 56 -12.27 0.44 3.08
CA VAL A 56 -12.31 1.18 4.34
C VAL A 56 -11.93 0.24 5.47
N GLU A 57 -11.48 0.81 6.59
CA GLU A 57 -11.25 0.05 7.82
C GLU A 57 -12.52 0.08 8.68
N HIS A 58 -12.69 -0.94 9.53
CA HIS A 58 -13.71 -0.91 10.57
C HIS A 58 -13.46 0.29 11.51
N VAL A 59 -14.52 1.07 11.75
CA VAL A 59 -14.50 2.22 12.65
C VAL A 59 -14.82 1.73 14.07
N TYR A 60 -13.86 1.90 14.98
CA TYR A 60 -14.01 1.50 16.39
C TYR A 60 -14.50 2.66 17.27
N ASP A 61 -14.21 3.89 16.88
CA ASP A 61 -14.65 5.10 17.57
C ASP A 61 -15.69 5.83 16.71
N PRO A 62 -16.96 5.94 17.14
CA PRO A 62 -18.00 6.66 16.42
C PRO A 62 -17.68 8.14 16.19
N ASP A 63 -16.84 8.74 17.03
CA ASP A 63 -16.42 10.14 16.93
C ASP A 63 -15.18 10.31 16.03
N GLN A 64 -14.72 9.23 15.39
CA GLN A 64 -13.58 9.24 14.49
C GLN A 64 -13.82 10.16 13.29
N ILE A 65 -12.97 11.20 13.20
CA ILE A 65 -12.94 12.13 12.06
C ILE A 65 -12.71 11.34 10.76
N LYS A 66 -13.32 11.81 9.65
CA LYS A 66 -13.19 11.22 8.31
C LYS A 66 -11.73 10.88 8.00
N THR A 67 -11.41 9.59 7.97
CA THR A 67 -10.07 9.11 7.65
C THR A 67 -9.91 8.89 6.15
N VAL A 68 -8.70 9.13 5.66
CA VAL A 68 -8.33 8.78 4.28
C VAL A 68 -8.45 7.27 4.13
N LYS A 69 -9.16 6.80 3.11
CA LYS A 69 -9.32 5.36 2.81
C LYS A 69 -7.95 4.67 2.63
N PRO A 70 -7.79 3.37 2.96
CA PRO A 70 -6.55 2.65 2.69
C PRO A 70 -6.15 2.72 1.21
N PHE A 71 -4.92 3.18 0.95
CA PHE A 71 -4.35 3.26 -0.39
C PHE A 71 -2.82 3.23 -0.31
N LEU A 72 -2.19 2.89 -1.42
CA LEU A 72 -0.75 3.04 -1.60
C LEU A 72 -0.46 4.33 -2.37
N ALA A 73 0.11 5.31 -1.70
CA ALA A 73 0.44 6.58 -2.32
C ALA A 73 1.41 6.39 -3.48
N TYR A 74 1.22 7.18 -4.54
CA TYR A 74 1.99 7.21 -5.79
C TYR A 74 1.82 6.03 -6.74
N THR A 75 0.97 5.05 -6.42
CA THR A 75 0.58 4.05 -7.43
C THR A 75 -0.39 4.68 -8.43
N PRO A 76 -0.36 4.30 -9.72
CA PRO A 76 -1.10 5.00 -10.75
C PRO A 76 -2.61 4.75 -10.64
N ASN A 77 -3.35 5.66 -11.26
CA ASN A 77 -4.76 5.44 -11.56
C ASN A 77 -4.88 4.34 -12.62
N GLY A 78 -5.64 3.29 -12.35
CA GLY A 78 -5.87 2.22 -13.29
C GLY A 78 -6.70 1.09 -12.71
N THR A 79 -7.31 0.34 -13.62
CA THR A 79 -7.98 -0.93 -13.33
C THR A 79 -7.26 -2.02 -14.09
N VAL A 80 -6.85 -3.06 -13.38
CA VAL A 80 -6.25 -4.26 -13.96
C VAL A 80 -7.05 -5.46 -13.52
N SER A 81 -7.32 -6.38 -14.45
CA SER A 81 -7.94 -7.66 -14.18
C SER A 81 -7.08 -8.78 -14.75
N SER A 82 -6.96 -9.88 -14.01
CA SER A 82 -6.20 -11.05 -14.43
C SER A 82 -6.87 -12.33 -13.95
N THR A 83 -6.75 -13.38 -14.75
CA THR A 83 -7.11 -14.76 -14.34
C THR A 83 -6.00 -15.41 -13.50
N LYS A 84 -4.83 -14.75 -13.42
CA LYS A 84 -3.63 -15.25 -12.74
C LYS A 84 -3.32 -14.41 -11.51
N LEU A 85 -3.28 -15.06 -10.36
CA LEU A 85 -2.83 -14.48 -9.10
C LEU A 85 -1.67 -15.32 -8.56
N PHE A 86 -0.58 -14.66 -8.19
CA PHE A 86 0.56 -15.32 -7.55
C PHE A 86 0.84 -14.75 -6.17
N TYR A 87 1.22 -15.62 -5.23
CA TYR A 87 1.71 -15.22 -3.93
C TYR A 87 3.23 -15.20 -3.92
N ALA A 88 3.81 -14.06 -3.58
CA ALA A 88 5.25 -13.83 -3.63
C ALA A 88 5.84 -13.49 -2.25
N ASN A 89 5.36 -14.13 -1.18
CA ASN A 89 5.91 -13.97 0.17
C ASN A 89 6.03 -12.49 0.58
N TYR A 90 7.21 -12.03 1.00
CA TYR A 90 7.46 -10.63 1.37
C TYR A 90 7.83 -9.77 0.15
N GLY A 91 7.71 -10.26 -1.08
CA GLY A 91 7.98 -9.48 -2.28
C GLY A 91 9.44 -9.08 -2.45
N GLN A 92 10.38 -9.76 -1.77
CA GLN A 92 11.80 -9.52 -1.95
C GLN A 92 12.23 -9.95 -3.35
N LEU A 93 13.38 -9.45 -3.81
CA LEU A 93 13.88 -9.81 -5.13
C LEU A 93 14.11 -11.33 -5.23
N GLU A 94 14.58 -11.95 -4.15
CA GLU A 94 14.76 -13.40 -4.04
C GLU A 94 13.43 -14.15 -4.05
N ASP A 95 12.39 -13.58 -3.43
CA ASP A 95 11.05 -14.18 -3.42
C ASP A 95 10.48 -14.23 -4.85
N LEU A 96 10.55 -13.12 -5.60
CA LEU A 96 10.05 -13.06 -6.97
C LEU A 96 10.91 -13.89 -7.94
N THR A 97 12.23 -13.91 -7.73
CA THR A 97 13.14 -14.76 -8.53
C THR A 97 12.83 -16.24 -8.32
N HIS A 98 12.59 -16.64 -7.06
CA HIS A 98 12.18 -18.00 -6.74
C HIS A 98 10.80 -18.35 -7.30
N LEU A 99 9.83 -17.44 -7.18
CA LEU A 99 8.51 -17.63 -7.80
C LEU A 99 8.65 -17.83 -9.32
N ALA A 100 9.40 -16.96 -10.00
CA ALA A 100 9.63 -17.05 -11.44
C ALA A 100 10.34 -18.35 -11.86
N SER A 101 11.22 -18.90 -11.02
CA SER A 101 11.88 -20.19 -11.30
C SER A 101 10.92 -21.37 -11.17
N VAL A 102 9.94 -21.28 -10.26
CA VAL A 102 8.94 -22.33 -10.01
C VAL A 102 7.80 -22.30 -11.03
N VAL A 103 7.24 -21.13 -11.33
CA VAL A 103 6.06 -21.01 -12.20
C VAL A 103 6.38 -20.61 -13.64
N GLY A 104 7.65 -20.29 -13.93
CA GLY A 104 8.11 -19.73 -15.19
C GLY A 104 7.87 -18.22 -15.28
N ASN A 105 8.90 -17.48 -15.69
CA ASN A 105 8.85 -16.01 -15.77
C ASN A 105 7.72 -15.49 -16.69
N ALA A 106 7.42 -16.20 -17.78
CA ALA A 106 6.34 -15.85 -18.70
C ALA A 106 4.94 -15.91 -18.04
N SER A 107 4.78 -16.72 -16.99
CA SER A 107 3.52 -16.84 -16.26
C SER A 107 3.18 -15.60 -15.45
N LEU A 108 4.18 -14.83 -15.04
CA LEU A 108 4.02 -13.60 -14.24
C LEU A 108 3.60 -12.39 -15.08
N GLN A 109 3.82 -12.44 -16.39
CA GLN A 109 3.46 -11.35 -17.31
C GLN A 109 1.94 -11.13 -17.32
N GLY A 110 1.50 -9.91 -17.02
CA GLY A 110 0.08 -9.55 -16.95
C GLY A 110 -0.67 -10.15 -15.76
N SER A 111 0.04 -10.77 -14.81
CA SER A 111 -0.56 -11.32 -13.59
C SER A 111 -0.77 -10.26 -12.51
N ILE A 112 -1.55 -10.60 -11.49
CA ILE A 112 -1.58 -9.83 -10.25
C ILE A 112 -0.76 -10.60 -9.20
N ILE A 113 0.04 -9.87 -8.41
CA ILE A 113 0.88 -10.47 -7.36
C ILE A 113 0.43 -9.98 -5.99
N ILE A 114 0.13 -10.91 -5.08
CA ILE A 114 -0.17 -10.64 -3.68
C ILE A 114 1.06 -10.89 -2.80
N MET A 115 1.38 -9.93 -1.94
CA MET A 115 2.58 -9.93 -1.09
C MET A 115 2.24 -9.48 0.33
N ARG A 116 2.93 -10.04 1.33
CA ARG A 116 2.82 -9.57 2.71
C ARG A 116 3.77 -8.39 2.99
N TYR A 117 3.32 -7.48 3.85
CA TYR A 117 4.16 -6.43 4.43
C TYR A 117 5.28 -7.00 5.29
N GLY A 118 6.34 -6.21 5.50
CA GLY A 118 7.53 -6.58 6.28
C GLY A 118 8.78 -6.83 5.42
N ARG A 119 9.93 -7.01 6.08
CA ARG A 119 11.28 -7.24 5.51
C ARG A 119 11.87 -6.10 4.69
N ILE A 120 11.18 -5.65 3.65
CA ILE A 120 11.62 -4.59 2.74
C ILE A 120 10.58 -3.47 2.66
N PHE A 121 10.98 -2.32 2.12
CA PHE A 121 10.10 -1.20 1.89
C PHE A 121 8.99 -1.55 0.89
N ARG A 122 7.79 -1.02 1.11
CA ARG A 122 6.60 -1.38 0.34
C ARG A 122 6.65 -0.96 -1.13
N GLY A 123 7.32 0.16 -1.43
CA GLY A 123 7.54 0.60 -2.81
C GLY A 123 8.39 -0.40 -3.58
N ASP A 124 9.44 -0.94 -2.96
CA ASP A 124 10.31 -1.94 -3.59
C ASP A 124 9.56 -3.21 -3.96
N LYS A 125 8.60 -3.66 -3.13
CA LYS A 125 7.72 -4.80 -3.46
C LYS A 125 6.94 -4.57 -4.75
N VAL A 126 6.37 -3.38 -4.92
CA VAL A 126 5.63 -3.00 -6.13
C VAL A 126 6.56 -2.89 -7.32
N MET A 127 7.75 -2.30 -7.15
CA MET A 127 8.76 -2.20 -8.20
C MET A 127 9.30 -3.57 -8.63
N HIS A 128 9.48 -4.51 -7.71
CA HIS A 128 9.85 -5.89 -8.02
C HIS A 128 8.73 -6.59 -8.79
N ALA A 129 7.48 -6.53 -8.32
CA ALA A 129 6.35 -7.12 -9.05
C ALA A 129 6.26 -6.59 -10.49
N GLN A 130 6.42 -5.27 -10.66
CA GLN A 130 6.49 -4.61 -11.97
C GLN A 130 7.66 -5.12 -12.82
N TYR A 131 8.85 -5.26 -12.22
CA TYR A 131 10.03 -5.77 -12.93
C TYR A 131 9.82 -7.19 -13.48
N PHE A 132 9.09 -8.04 -12.76
CA PHE A 132 8.70 -9.39 -13.22
C PHE A 132 7.47 -9.40 -14.14
N GLY A 133 6.97 -8.23 -14.55
CA GLY A 133 5.89 -8.08 -15.53
C GLY A 133 4.48 -8.23 -14.97
N ALA A 134 4.30 -8.18 -13.64
CA ALA A 134 2.98 -8.09 -13.05
C ALA A 134 2.28 -6.81 -13.54
N ALA A 135 0.97 -6.89 -13.76
CA ALA A 135 0.14 -5.74 -14.13
C ALA A 135 -0.53 -5.08 -12.93
N GLY A 136 -0.52 -5.72 -11.75
CA GLY A 136 -1.00 -5.14 -10.50
C GLY A 136 -0.43 -5.84 -9.27
N ALA A 137 -0.50 -5.17 -8.13
CA ALA A 137 -0.04 -5.73 -6.85
C ALA A 137 -1.05 -5.53 -5.72
N ILE A 138 -1.10 -6.51 -4.81
CA ILE A 138 -1.92 -6.46 -3.59
C ILE A 138 -0.99 -6.63 -2.40
N LEU A 139 -1.12 -5.75 -1.41
CA LEU A 139 -0.35 -5.86 -0.17
C LEU A 139 -1.26 -6.10 1.03
N TYR A 140 -0.85 -6.98 1.95
CA TYR A 140 -1.60 -7.23 3.19
C TYR A 140 -0.65 -7.46 4.37
N ASN A 141 -1.17 -7.29 5.58
CA ASN A 141 -0.42 -7.47 6.83
C ASN A 141 -0.68 -8.87 7.39
N ASP A 142 0.19 -9.86 7.14
CA ASP A 142 -0.02 -11.21 7.67
C ASP A 142 -0.03 -11.20 9.21
N PRO A 143 -0.98 -11.90 9.87
CA PRO A 143 -1.00 -12.02 11.32
C PRO A 143 0.30 -12.57 11.92
N SER A 144 1.12 -13.30 11.15
CA SER A 144 2.41 -13.81 11.64
C SER A 144 3.34 -12.70 12.11
N ASP A 145 3.22 -11.51 11.50
CA ASP A 145 4.05 -10.35 11.82
C ASP A 145 3.27 -9.27 12.59
N TYR A 146 1.94 -9.18 12.41
CA TYR A 146 1.13 -8.05 12.90
C TYR A 146 0.06 -8.42 13.94
N ALA A 147 -0.21 -9.70 14.17
CA ALA A 147 -1.10 -10.21 15.22
C ALA A 147 -0.68 -11.62 15.70
N PRO A 148 0.57 -11.81 16.18
CA PRO A 148 1.14 -13.14 16.40
C PRO A 148 0.53 -13.92 17.57
N PHE A 149 -0.26 -13.26 18.44
CA PHE A 149 -0.90 -13.89 19.60
C PHE A 149 -2.36 -14.27 19.35
N GLY A 150 -2.88 -14.03 18.15
CA GLY A 150 -4.23 -14.40 17.76
C GLY A 150 -4.94 -13.33 16.96
N THR A 151 -5.98 -13.74 16.24
CA THR A 151 -6.81 -12.88 15.37
C THR A 151 -8.28 -12.86 15.80
N THR A 152 -8.60 -13.44 16.96
CA THR A 152 -9.95 -13.35 17.54
C THR A 152 -10.19 -11.93 18.07
N PRO A 153 -11.46 -11.48 18.17
CA PRO A 153 -11.77 -10.11 18.62
C PRO A 153 -11.16 -9.70 19.96
N ASP A 154 -10.96 -10.66 20.89
CA ASP A 154 -10.32 -10.43 22.20
C ASP A 154 -8.79 -10.32 22.15
N GLN A 155 -8.17 -10.66 21.02
CA GLN A 155 -6.72 -10.62 20.80
C GLN A 155 -6.27 -9.46 19.92
N VAL A 156 -7.18 -8.67 19.36
CA VAL A 156 -6.87 -7.56 18.45
C VAL A 156 -7.46 -6.25 18.99
N TYR A 157 -7.18 -5.15 18.30
CA TYR A 157 -7.83 -3.86 18.59
C TYR A 157 -9.36 -4.00 18.46
N ASP A 158 -10.15 -3.50 19.41
CA ASP A 158 -9.81 -2.56 20.49
C ASP A 158 -9.39 -3.17 21.84
N GLN A 159 -9.44 -4.50 21.99
CA GLN A 159 -9.14 -5.18 23.26
C GLN A 159 -7.63 -5.30 23.53
N LYS A 160 -6.84 -5.37 22.47
CA LYS A 160 -5.37 -5.44 22.49
C LYS A 160 -4.79 -4.49 21.45
N TRP A 161 -3.48 -4.29 21.51
CA TRP A 161 -2.70 -3.49 20.56
C TRP A 161 -2.38 -4.17 19.21
N TYR A 162 -2.91 -5.37 18.93
CA TYR A 162 -2.63 -6.09 17.68
C TYR A 162 -3.58 -5.70 16.55
N LEU A 163 -3.13 -5.88 15.30
CA LEU A 163 -3.86 -5.44 14.11
C LEU A 163 -5.19 -6.20 13.96
N PRO A 164 -6.34 -5.51 13.79
CA PRO A 164 -7.61 -6.15 13.50
C PRO A 164 -7.72 -6.60 12.03
N PRO A 165 -8.66 -7.51 11.68
CA PRO A 165 -8.76 -8.12 10.35
C PRO A 165 -9.02 -7.15 9.20
N SER A 166 -9.70 -6.03 9.49
CA SER A 166 -9.95 -4.96 8.53
C SER A 166 -8.78 -3.97 8.39
N GLY A 167 -7.80 -4.02 9.30
CA GLY A 167 -6.71 -3.05 9.36
C GLY A 167 -5.78 -3.16 8.16
N ALA A 168 -5.61 -2.07 7.42
CA ALA A 168 -4.83 -2.04 6.18
C ALA A 168 -3.75 -0.95 6.25
N GLN A 169 -2.48 -1.35 6.15
CA GLN A 169 -1.37 -0.39 6.25
C GLN A 169 -1.32 0.53 5.02
N ARG A 170 -1.55 1.82 5.25
CA ARG A 170 -1.28 2.90 4.27
C ARG A 170 0.23 3.13 4.13
N GLY A 171 0.62 3.78 3.04
CA GLY A 171 1.97 4.31 2.92
C GLY A 171 2.35 4.65 1.48
N SER A 172 3.48 5.34 1.34
CA SER A 172 4.06 5.64 0.02
C SER A 172 4.65 4.39 -0.63
N ALA A 173 4.39 4.23 -1.94
CA ALA A 173 5.07 3.30 -2.82
C ALA A 173 6.15 3.97 -3.69
N TYR A 174 6.35 5.29 -3.57
CA TYR A 174 7.46 6.00 -4.21
C TYR A 174 8.79 5.58 -3.56
N THR A 175 9.76 5.16 -4.38
CA THR A 175 11.06 4.63 -3.93
C THR A 175 12.19 5.66 -3.93
N GLY A 176 11.89 6.91 -4.30
CA GLY A 176 12.86 8.00 -4.22
C GLY A 176 12.79 8.76 -2.89
N ASN A 177 13.57 9.83 -2.80
CA ASN A 177 13.63 10.71 -1.63
C ASN A 177 13.27 12.15 -2.02
N GLY A 178 12.56 12.85 -1.13
CA GLY A 178 12.09 14.21 -1.38
C GLY A 178 10.90 14.28 -2.32
N ASP A 179 10.71 15.43 -2.95
CA ASP A 179 9.67 15.63 -3.96
C ASP A 179 10.03 14.88 -5.26
N PRO A 180 9.17 13.97 -5.76
CA PRO A 180 9.42 13.24 -7.01
C PRO A 180 9.80 14.12 -8.20
N LEU A 181 9.29 15.36 -8.24
CA LEU A 181 9.46 16.25 -9.38
C LEU A 181 10.63 17.22 -9.28
N THR A 182 11.28 17.32 -8.11
CA THR A 182 12.48 18.13 -7.91
C THR A 182 13.55 17.34 -7.17
N PRO A 183 14.06 16.25 -7.78
CA PRO A 183 15.15 15.49 -7.17
C PRO A 183 16.32 16.44 -6.89
N ILE A 184 16.97 16.29 -5.74
CA ILE A 184 18.14 17.06 -5.26
C ILE A 184 17.96 18.59 -5.13
N TYR A 185 16.80 19.16 -5.48
CA TYR A 185 16.52 20.60 -5.42
C TYR A 185 15.32 20.91 -4.52
N PRO A 186 15.30 22.08 -3.86
CA PRO A 186 14.17 22.49 -3.04
C PRO A 186 12.94 22.73 -3.93
N SER A 187 11.81 22.19 -3.50
CA SER A 187 10.55 22.24 -4.23
C SER A 187 9.82 23.58 -4.05
N THR A 188 10.47 24.68 -4.47
CA THR A 188 9.93 26.05 -4.39
C THR A 188 8.98 26.36 -5.56
N ASP A 189 8.23 27.46 -5.45
CA ASP A 189 7.26 27.90 -6.44
C ASP A 189 7.89 28.18 -7.83
N TYR A 190 9.18 28.53 -7.88
CA TYR A 190 9.90 28.86 -9.11
C TYR A 190 10.77 27.72 -9.66
N MET A 191 10.85 26.58 -8.94
CA MET A 191 11.69 25.46 -9.34
C MET A 191 11.05 24.71 -10.52
N PRO A 192 11.76 24.52 -11.65
CA PRO A 192 11.29 23.65 -12.73
C PRO A 192 11.00 22.25 -12.22
N LYS A 193 9.86 21.70 -12.64
CA LYS A 193 9.38 20.38 -12.23
C LYS A 193 9.56 19.37 -13.36
N LEU A 194 10.01 18.17 -13.03
CA LEU A 194 9.99 17.05 -13.96
C LEU A 194 8.54 16.64 -14.30
N HIS A 195 8.37 15.93 -15.41
CA HIS A 195 7.11 15.25 -15.72
C HIS A 195 7.05 13.93 -14.95
N GLU A 196 5.89 13.54 -14.44
CA GLU A 196 5.69 12.32 -13.65
C GLU A 196 6.18 11.07 -14.40
N ASP A 197 5.97 10.99 -15.72
CA ASP A 197 6.44 9.88 -16.57
C ASP A 197 7.94 9.75 -16.69
N SER A 198 8.69 10.82 -16.40
CA SER A 198 10.16 10.77 -16.39
C SER A 198 10.75 10.26 -15.07
N VAL A 199 9.91 10.07 -14.04
CA VAL A 199 10.35 9.63 -12.71
C VAL A 199 10.27 8.11 -12.59
N ASN A 200 11.41 7.44 -12.68
CA ASN A 200 11.51 5.98 -12.62
C ASN A 200 11.16 5.38 -11.25
N SER A 201 11.25 6.18 -10.19
CA SER A 201 10.92 5.76 -8.81
C SER A 201 9.42 5.86 -8.49
N LEU A 202 8.59 6.33 -9.43
CA LEU A 202 7.13 6.23 -9.33
C LEU A 202 6.68 4.86 -9.90
N PRO A 203 5.91 4.07 -9.14
CA PRO A 203 5.32 2.82 -9.64
C PRO A 203 4.42 3.04 -10.85
N ARG A 204 4.34 2.04 -11.72
CA ARG A 204 3.55 2.05 -12.97
C ARG A 204 2.44 1.00 -13.01
N ILE A 205 2.25 0.25 -11.92
CA ILE A 205 1.20 -0.77 -11.81
C ILE A 205 0.20 -0.40 -10.70
N PRO A 206 -1.13 -0.47 -10.96
CA PRO A 206 -2.15 -0.32 -9.93
C PRO A 206 -1.88 -1.24 -8.75
N SER A 207 -1.84 -0.68 -7.54
CA SER A 207 -1.60 -1.47 -6.34
C SER A 207 -2.44 -0.99 -5.17
N GLN A 208 -2.95 -1.93 -4.38
CA GLN A 208 -3.87 -1.65 -3.28
C GLN A 208 -3.49 -2.44 -2.02
N PRO A 209 -3.43 -1.79 -0.84
CA PRO A 209 -3.35 -2.50 0.43
C PRO A 209 -4.73 -2.97 0.88
N ILE A 210 -4.80 -4.15 1.47
CA ILE A 210 -6.02 -4.77 1.97
C ILE A 210 -5.84 -5.30 3.40
N GLY A 211 -6.95 -5.48 4.11
CA GLY A 211 -6.95 -6.13 5.41
C GLY A 211 -6.60 -7.62 5.30
N TYR A 212 -6.06 -8.20 6.35
CA TYR A 212 -5.71 -9.63 6.31
C TYR A 212 -6.94 -10.54 6.32
N GLY A 213 -8.10 -10.06 6.80
CA GLY A 213 -9.37 -10.79 6.67
C GLY A 213 -9.79 -10.94 5.21
N GLU A 214 -9.60 -9.90 4.40
CA GLU A 214 -9.86 -9.93 2.95
C GLU A 214 -8.80 -10.78 2.23
N ALA A 215 -7.53 -10.66 2.62
CA ALA A 215 -6.45 -11.49 2.08
C ALA A 215 -6.69 -12.97 2.36
N GLN A 216 -7.23 -13.33 3.54
CA GLN A 216 -7.60 -14.69 3.88
C GLN A 216 -8.60 -15.28 2.88
N VAL A 217 -9.60 -14.50 2.45
CA VAL A 217 -10.58 -14.94 1.45
C VAL A 217 -9.89 -15.13 0.11
N ILE A 218 -9.11 -14.15 -0.35
CA ILE A 218 -8.43 -14.20 -1.65
C ILE A 218 -7.46 -15.38 -1.74
N LEU A 219 -6.63 -15.60 -0.71
CA LEU A 219 -5.58 -16.63 -0.71
C LEU A 219 -6.15 -18.06 -0.70
N LYS A 220 -7.40 -18.28 -0.25
CA LYS A 220 -8.08 -19.59 -0.34
C LYS A 220 -8.30 -20.05 -1.79
N TYR A 221 -8.37 -19.12 -2.72
CA TYR A 221 -8.60 -19.41 -4.13
C TYR A 221 -7.31 -19.50 -4.95
N LEU A 222 -6.13 -19.39 -4.32
CA LEU A 222 -4.88 -19.66 -5.03
C LEU A 222 -4.78 -21.13 -5.42
N GLY A 223 -4.56 -21.38 -6.72
CA GLY A 223 -4.18 -22.69 -7.23
C GLY A 223 -2.69 -22.98 -7.05
N GLY A 224 -2.20 -23.98 -7.80
CA GLY A 224 -0.79 -24.32 -7.86
C GLY A 224 -0.24 -25.07 -6.63
N ASN A 225 1.07 -25.29 -6.65
CA ASN A 225 1.77 -26.03 -5.61
C ASN A 225 1.85 -25.25 -4.30
N GLU A 226 1.91 -25.98 -3.18
CA GLU A 226 2.14 -25.35 -1.87
C GLU A 226 3.51 -24.67 -1.80
N VAL A 227 3.54 -23.55 -1.08
CA VAL A 227 4.80 -22.85 -0.82
C VAL A 227 5.60 -23.54 0.30
N PRO A 228 6.93 -23.33 0.33
CA PRO A 228 7.80 -23.80 1.40
C PRO A 228 7.36 -23.27 2.77
N ALA A 229 7.75 -23.98 3.84
CA ALA A 229 7.31 -23.67 5.20
C ALA A 229 7.62 -22.21 5.63
N ASN A 230 8.77 -21.66 5.22
CA ASN A 230 9.18 -20.29 5.54
C ASN A 230 8.38 -19.20 4.80
N TRP A 231 7.60 -19.55 3.78
CA TRP A 231 6.70 -18.63 3.06
C TRP A 231 5.30 -18.59 3.64
N ARG A 232 4.96 -19.53 4.51
CA ARG A 232 3.63 -19.63 5.14
C ARG A 232 3.50 -18.52 6.19
N GLY A 233 2.32 -17.91 6.23
CA GLY A 233 1.91 -17.03 7.32
C GLY A 233 1.00 -17.77 8.30
N THR A 234 0.17 -17.02 9.01
CA THR A 234 -0.73 -17.59 10.05
C THR A 234 -2.20 -17.29 9.80
N LEU A 235 -2.58 -16.99 8.54
CA LEU A 235 -3.99 -16.86 8.17
C LEU A 235 -4.75 -18.17 8.42
N SER A 236 -5.88 -18.05 9.11
CA SER A 236 -6.70 -19.21 9.47
C SER A 236 -7.32 -19.85 8.23
N ASN A 237 -7.35 -21.19 8.18
CA ASN A 237 -7.95 -21.96 7.08
C ASN A 237 -7.42 -21.57 5.67
N VAL A 238 -6.13 -21.22 5.56
CA VAL A 238 -5.46 -20.93 4.28
C VAL A 238 -4.29 -21.88 4.09
N THR A 239 -4.29 -22.61 2.98
CA THR A 239 -3.08 -23.28 2.49
C THR A 239 -2.37 -22.33 1.53
N TYR A 240 -1.20 -21.83 1.91
CA TYR A 240 -0.43 -20.93 1.06
C TYR A 240 0.13 -21.70 -0.14
N ARG A 241 -0.21 -21.24 -1.34
CA ARG A 241 0.23 -21.81 -2.63
C ARG A 241 0.88 -20.73 -3.47
N TYR A 242 1.73 -21.13 -4.41
CA TYR A 242 2.38 -20.15 -5.31
C TYR A 242 1.36 -19.41 -6.17
N GLY A 243 0.21 -20.02 -6.46
CA GLY A 243 -0.79 -19.46 -7.35
C GLY A 243 -0.60 -19.89 -8.80
N GLY A 244 -1.12 -19.07 -9.70
CA GLY A 244 -1.36 -19.40 -11.11
C GLY A 244 -2.80 -19.13 -11.45
N GLU A 245 -3.43 -20.04 -12.18
CA GLU A 245 -4.88 -20.01 -12.35
C GLU A 245 -5.57 -20.16 -11.00
N LEU A 246 -6.57 -19.31 -10.78
CA LEU A 246 -7.32 -19.32 -9.54
C LEU A 246 -8.31 -20.51 -9.52
N LEU A 247 -8.50 -21.12 -8.35
CA LEU A 247 -9.42 -22.25 -8.16
C LEU A 247 -10.88 -21.78 -8.32
N ASN A 248 -11.68 -22.45 -9.14
CA ASN A 248 -13.13 -22.19 -9.29
C ASN A 248 -13.50 -20.71 -9.54
N THR A 249 -12.58 -19.93 -10.10
CA THR A 249 -12.70 -18.48 -10.23
C THR A 249 -12.16 -17.97 -11.55
N SER A 250 -12.79 -16.89 -12.04
CA SER A 250 -12.50 -16.34 -13.36
C SER A 250 -11.42 -15.28 -13.34
N SER A 251 -11.44 -14.40 -12.34
CA SER A 251 -10.57 -13.23 -12.36
C SER A 251 -10.47 -12.57 -11.01
N ILE A 252 -9.32 -11.95 -10.77
CA ILE A 252 -9.11 -10.94 -9.76
C ILE A 252 -8.87 -9.59 -10.42
N GLU A 253 -9.51 -8.55 -9.90
CA GLU A 253 -9.41 -7.17 -10.38
C GLU A 253 -8.85 -6.27 -9.27
N VAL A 254 -7.91 -5.41 -9.61
CA VAL A 254 -7.38 -4.34 -8.74
C VAL A 254 -7.73 -2.99 -9.35
N LYS A 255 -8.52 -2.21 -8.62
CA LYS A 255 -8.86 -0.82 -8.92
C LYS A 255 -8.09 0.10 -8.00
N SER A 256 -7.22 0.91 -8.58
CA SER A 256 -6.51 2.01 -7.91
C SER A 256 -6.93 3.30 -8.60
N PHE A 257 -7.64 4.18 -7.91
CA PHE A 257 -8.04 5.48 -8.41
C PHE A 257 -7.29 6.60 -7.70
N ASN A 258 -6.01 6.38 -7.42
CA ASN A 258 -5.17 7.41 -6.83
C ASN A 258 -4.95 8.55 -7.84
N ARG A 259 -4.82 9.77 -7.31
CA ARG A 259 -4.52 10.97 -8.08
C ARG A 259 -3.29 11.64 -7.51
N LEU A 260 -2.45 12.14 -8.41
CA LEU A 260 -1.32 12.97 -8.06
C LEU A 260 -1.78 14.42 -8.01
N GLU A 261 -1.38 15.14 -6.97
CA GLU A 261 -1.76 16.53 -6.77
C GLU A 261 -0.60 17.30 -6.16
N ARG A 262 -0.33 18.50 -6.67
CA ARG A 262 0.63 19.40 -6.03
C ARG A 262 -0.03 20.11 -4.85
N LYS A 263 0.59 20.03 -3.69
CA LYS A 263 0.13 20.67 -2.46
C LYS A 263 1.25 21.46 -1.82
N ASP A 264 0.87 22.55 -1.16
CA ASP A 264 1.76 23.30 -0.31
C ASP A 264 1.92 22.55 1.01
N THR A 265 3.18 22.28 1.38
CA THR A 265 3.57 21.72 2.68
C THR A 265 4.38 22.75 3.43
N TYR A 266 4.26 22.74 4.76
CA TYR A 266 4.85 23.74 5.63
C TYR A 266 5.69 23.06 6.71
N ASN A 267 6.99 23.35 6.72
CA ASN A 267 7.83 22.98 7.85
C ASN A 267 7.81 24.12 8.87
N VAL A 268 7.87 23.81 10.17
CA VAL A 268 8.08 24.82 11.23
C VAL A 268 9.49 24.64 11.76
N ILE A 269 10.30 25.70 11.74
CA ILE A 269 11.70 25.68 12.16
C ILE A 269 11.89 26.69 13.29
N GLY A 270 12.13 26.20 14.50
CA GLY A 270 12.50 26.99 15.67
C GLY A 270 14.02 27.15 15.78
N ILE A 271 14.46 28.36 16.09
CA ILE A 271 15.87 28.75 16.14
C ILE A 271 16.14 29.39 17.50
N MET A 272 17.12 28.83 18.22
CA MET A 272 17.74 29.42 19.39
C MET A 272 19.15 29.85 19.00
N LYS A 273 19.45 31.15 19.09
CA LYS A 273 20.79 31.64 18.77
C LYS A 273 21.74 31.27 19.89
N GLY A 274 22.91 30.72 19.55
CA GLY A 274 23.99 30.55 20.51
C GLY A 274 24.49 31.91 21.01
N GLU A 275 25.03 31.91 22.22
CA GLU A 275 25.67 33.07 22.85
C GLU A 275 27.02 33.41 22.20
#